data_AF-A0A368UQZ1-F1
#
_entry.id   AF-A0A368UQZ1-F1
#
_cell.length_a   1.000
_cell.length_b   1.000
_cell.length_c   1.000
_cell.angle_alpha   90.00
_cell.angle_beta   90.00
_cell.angle_gamma   90.00
#
_symmetry.space_group_name_H-M   'P 1'
#
loop_
_entity.id
_entity.type
_entity.pdbx_description
1 polymer ?
#
loop_
_entity_poly.entity_id
_entity_poly.type
_entity_poly.pdbx_seq_one_letter_code
_entity_poly.pdbx_strand_id
1 'polypeptide(L)'
;MTDNVEELKAEVERLRAKNAQLLDEKKKVAGGAESLTAELEALTKERDEAKAELHRLTVELPRMNTLEEVAMPNMADTLLREISHHFDIGEGETLISKETGEPLQVEVPSGKSGKPETVAVKLDEIGIRRLYECKVIPAIGAMIKGSGASGGGAKGAGGVYSTTTPQPSQSQAGQTRRFGLS
;
A
#
# COMPACT_ATOMS: atom_id res chain seq x y z
N MET A 1 -23.41 27.01 -80.47
CA MET A 1 -24.06 26.70 -79.17
C MET A 1 -23.82 25.26 -78.72
N THR A 2 -23.62 24.32 -79.64
CA THR A 2 -23.34 22.90 -79.35
C THR A 2 -21.96 22.63 -78.72
N ASP A 3 -20.93 23.40 -79.08
CA ASP A 3 -19.55 23.14 -78.62
C ASP A 3 -19.38 23.35 -77.11
N ASN A 4 -20.07 24.36 -76.55
CA ASN A 4 -20.09 24.63 -75.11
C ASN A 4 -20.78 23.52 -74.30
N VAL A 5 -21.75 22.81 -74.91
CA VAL A 5 -22.44 21.68 -74.25
C VAL A 5 -21.53 20.46 -74.18
N GLU A 6 -20.75 20.20 -75.22
CA GLU A 6 -19.80 19.07 -75.22
C GLU A 6 -18.60 19.33 -74.31
N GLU A 7 -18.09 20.56 -74.25
CA GLU A 7 -17.05 20.96 -73.27
C GLU A 7 -17.53 20.78 -71.82
N LEU A 8 -18.76 21.21 -71.51
CA LEU A 8 -19.36 21.02 -70.18
C LEU A 8 -19.53 19.53 -69.84
N LYS A 9 -19.94 18.69 -70.79
CA LYS A 9 -20.04 17.23 -70.57
C LYS A 9 -18.67 16.60 -70.28
N ALA A 10 -17.64 16.96 -71.05
CA ALA A 10 -16.29 16.48 -70.84
C ALA A 10 -15.75 16.89 -69.46
N GLU A 11 -16.01 18.14 -69.04
CA GLU A 11 -15.62 18.62 -67.73
C GLU A 11 -16.37 17.90 -66.59
N VAL A 12 -17.67 17.62 -66.75
CA VAL A 12 -18.44 16.83 -65.80
C VAL A 12 -17.86 15.42 -65.63
N GLU A 13 -17.51 14.74 -66.72
CA GLU A 13 -16.88 13.41 -66.66
C GLU A 13 -15.50 13.46 -66.00
N ARG A 14 -14.69 14.49 -66.30
CA ARG A 14 -13.40 14.72 -65.63
C ARG A 14 -13.56 14.93 -64.13
N LEU A 15 -14.53 15.73 -63.72
CA LEU A 15 -14.82 15.98 -62.31
C LEU A 15 -15.34 14.73 -61.60
N ARG A 16 -16.17 13.91 -62.27
CA ARG A 16 -16.62 12.61 -61.75
C ARG A 16 -15.45 11.67 -61.51
N ALA A 17 -14.55 11.53 -62.49
CA ALA A 17 -13.36 10.70 -62.36
C ALA A 17 -12.46 11.17 -61.21
N LYS A 18 -12.22 12.49 -61.10
CA LYS A 18 -11.43 13.06 -60.00
C LYS A 18 -12.08 12.86 -58.64
N ASN A 19 -13.40 13.02 -58.53
CA ASN A 19 -14.13 12.77 -57.30
C ASN A 19 -14.07 11.29 -56.88
N ALA A 20 -14.15 10.35 -57.82
CA ALA A 20 -13.98 8.93 -57.53
C ALA A 20 -12.59 8.62 -56.97
N GLN A 21 -11.54 9.18 -57.59
CA GLN A 21 -10.15 9.04 -57.09
C GLN A 21 -9.99 9.60 -55.67
N LEU A 22 -10.49 10.81 -55.41
CA LEU A 22 -10.42 11.43 -54.09
C LEU A 22 -11.21 10.65 -53.03
N LEU A 23 -12.35 10.05 -53.39
CA LEU A 23 -13.11 9.19 -52.50
C LEU A 23 -12.34 7.92 -52.12
N ASP A 24 -11.63 7.32 -53.08
CA ASP A 24 -10.82 6.13 -52.83
C ASP A 24 -9.57 6.45 -52.00
N GLU A 25 -8.90 7.57 -52.26
CA GLU A 25 -7.81 8.07 -51.42
C GLU A 25 -8.29 8.34 -49.99
N LYS A 26 -9.43 9.03 -49.84
CA LYS A 26 -10.02 9.30 -48.52
C LYS A 26 -10.30 8.00 -47.75
N LYS A 27 -10.84 6.97 -48.41
CA LYS A 27 -11.10 5.66 -47.78
C LYS A 27 -9.80 4.98 -47.35
N LYS A 28 -8.75 5.01 -48.19
CA LYS A 28 -7.43 4.45 -47.85
C LYS A 28 -6.81 5.15 -46.65
N VAL A 29 -6.86 6.48 -46.63
CA VAL A 29 -6.34 7.29 -45.51
C VAL A 29 -7.14 7.00 -44.24
N ALA A 30 -8.47 6.92 -44.31
CA ALA A 30 -9.31 6.59 -43.16
C ALA A 30 -8.97 5.20 -42.59
N GLY A 31 -8.85 4.18 -43.43
CA GLY A 31 -8.45 2.84 -42.98
C GLY A 31 -7.03 2.79 -42.40
N GLY A 32 -6.10 3.56 -42.96
CA GLY A 32 -4.75 3.71 -42.40
C GLY A 32 -4.76 4.38 -41.03
N ALA A 33 -5.59 5.42 -40.85
CA ALA A 33 -5.74 6.10 -39.57
C ALA A 33 -6.33 5.17 -38.50
N GLU A 34 -7.36 4.40 -38.82
CA GLU A 34 -7.95 3.41 -37.91
C GLU A 34 -6.92 2.36 -37.47
N SER A 35 -6.10 1.85 -38.41
CA SER A 35 -5.03 0.90 -38.09
C SER A 35 -3.98 1.50 -37.14
N LEU A 36 -3.56 2.75 -37.39
CA LEU A 36 -2.58 3.44 -36.55
C LEU A 36 -3.14 3.73 -35.15
N THR A 37 -4.42 4.06 -35.04
CA THR A 37 -5.08 4.23 -33.74
C THR A 37 -5.06 2.94 -32.94
N ALA A 38 -5.42 1.82 -33.57
CA ALA A 38 -5.39 0.51 -32.90
C ALA A 38 -3.96 0.11 -32.46
N GLU A 39 -2.95 0.38 -33.29
CA GLU A 39 -1.54 0.13 -32.94
C GLU A 39 -1.08 1.01 -31.77
N LEU A 40 -1.45 2.29 -31.75
CA LEU A 40 -1.13 3.20 -30.65
C LEU A 40 -1.78 2.78 -29.33
N GLU A 41 -3.02 2.29 -29.37
CA GLU A 41 -3.70 1.77 -28.18
C GLU A 41 -2.98 0.53 -27.63
N ALA A 42 -2.58 -0.40 -28.51
CA ALA A 42 -1.84 -1.60 -28.13
C ALA A 42 -0.47 -1.25 -27.50
N LEU A 43 0.30 -0.37 -28.14
CA LEU A 43 1.60 0.08 -27.62
C LEU A 43 1.47 0.86 -26.31
N THR A 44 0.40 1.65 -26.16
CA THR A 44 0.13 2.36 -24.91
C THR A 44 -0.10 1.38 -23.77
N LYS A 45 -0.90 0.33 -24.01
CA LYS A 45 -1.14 -0.74 -23.04
C LYS A 45 0.14 -1.48 -22.67
N GLU A 46 0.93 -1.90 -23.66
CA GLU A 46 2.21 -2.58 -23.42
C GLU A 46 3.17 -1.72 -22.60
N ARG A 47 3.25 -0.42 -22.91
CA ARG A 47 4.07 0.53 -22.16
C ARG A 47 3.61 0.68 -20.72
N ASP A 48 2.32 0.69 -20.45
CA ASP A 48 1.78 0.81 -19.08
C ASP A 48 2.01 -0.47 -18.28
N GLU A 49 1.87 -1.64 -18.90
CA GLU A 49 2.22 -2.94 -18.29
C GLU A 49 3.72 -3.00 -17.95
N ALA A 50 4.59 -2.57 -18.87
CA ALA A 50 6.03 -2.51 -18.63
C ALA A 50 6.40 -1.53 -17.50
N LYS A 51 5.73 -0.39 -17.40
CA LYS A 51 5.91 0.55 -16.29
C LYS A 51 5.50 -0.04 -14.95
N ALA A 52 4.36 -0.74 -14.90
CA ALA A 52 3.90 -1.41 -13.69
C ALA A 52 4.88 -2.51 -13.24
N GLU A 53 5.37 -3.32 -14.17
CA GLU A 53 6.34 -4.36 -13.86
C GLU A 53 7.69 -3.78 -13.41
N LEU A 54 8.15 -2.69 -14.04
CA LEU A 54 9.34 -1.98 -13.60
C LEU A 54 9.17 -1.50 -12.16
N HIS A 55 8.06 -0.84 -11.84
CA HIS A 55 7.77 -0.39 -10.47
C HIS A 55 7.78 -1.55 -9.46
N ARG A 56 7.14 -2.67 -9.80
CA ARG A 56 7.15 -3.89 -8.97
C ARG A 56 8.56 -4.38 -8.69
N LEU A 57 9.41 -4.45 -9.73
CA LEU A 57 10.77 -4.97 -9.61
C LEU A 57 11.73 -4.02 -8.89
N THR A 58 11.60 -2.70 -9.10
CA THR A 58 12.58 -1.73 -8.58
C THR A 58 12.17 -1.12 -7.25
N VAL A 59 10.88 -1.12 -6.90
CA VAL A 59 10.36 -0.49 -5.68
C VAL A 59 9.75 -1.53 -4.74
N GLU A 60 8.77 -2.30 -5.20
CA GLU A 60 7.98 -3.17 -4.33
C GLU A 60 8.77 -4.40 -3.85
N LEU A 61 9.47 -5.09 -4.75
CA LEU A 61 10.25 -6.28 -4.36
C LEU A 61 11.40 -5.95 -3.37
N PRO A 62 12.26 -4.94 -3.60
CA PRO A 62 13.31 -4.59 -2.63
C PRO A 62 12.73 -4.20 -1.26
N ARG A 63 11.61 -3.48 -1.27
CA ARG A 63 10.86 -3.11 -0.07
C ARG A 63 10.38 -4.36 0.69
N MET A 64 9.73 -5.29 -0.01
CA MET A 64 9.23 -6.52 0.62
C MET A 64 10.37 -7.39 1.14
N ASN A 65 11.46 -7.55 0.39
CA ASN A 65 12.64 -8.28 0.86
C ASN A 65 13.18 -7.69 2.18
N THR A 66 13.30 -6.37 2.26
CA THR A 66 13.74 -5.68 3.48
C THR A 66 12.79 -5.95 4.66
N LEU A 67 11.48 -5.93 4.40
CA LEU A 67 10.48 -6.22 5.43
C LEU A 67 10.50 -7.68 5.87
N GLU A 68 10.69 -8.63 4.97
CA GLU A 68 10.80 -10.07 5.30
C GLU A 68 12.04 -10.38 6.16
N GLU A 69 13.13 -9.65 5.94
CA GLU A 69 14.33 -9.77 6.76
C GLU A 69 14.07 -9.32 8.22
N VAL A 70 13.27 -8.27 8.40
CA VAL A 70 13.01 -7.65 9.72
C VAL A 70 11.79 -8.23 10.43
N ALA A 71 10.75 -8.59 9.68
CA ALA A 71 9.46 -9.02 10.21
C ALA A 71 9.44 -10.48 10.63
N MET A 72 8.66 -10.81 11.65
CA MET A 72 8.33 -12.19 11.99
C MET A 72 7.77 -12.95 10.76
N PRO A 73 7.92 -14.28 10.69
CA PRO A 73 7.39 -15.06 9.58
C PRO A 73 5.91 -14.76 9.32
N ASN A 74 5.53 -14.54 8.05
CA ASN A 74 4.19 -14.17 7.59
C ASN A 74 3.67 -12.81 8.11
N MET A 75 4.53 -11.93 8.65
CA MET A 75 4.14 -10.60 9.15
C MET A 75 4.63 -9.45 8.28
N ALA A 76 5.41 -9.68 7.22
CA ALA A 76 5.96 -8.62 6.36
C ALA A 76 4.86 -7.73 5.76
N ASP A 77 3.79 -8.33 5.21
CA ASP A 77 2.65 -7.57 4.67
C ASP A 77 1.90 -6.77 5.74
N THR A 78 1.74 -7.36 6.93
CA THR A 78 1.06 -6.69 8.05
C THR A 78 1.90 -5.53 8.58
N LEU A 79 3.22 -5.73 8.65
CA LEU A 79 4.17 -4.69 9.02
C LEU A 79 4.17 -3.53 8.01
N LEU A 80 4.21 -3.83 6.71
CA LEU A 80 4.10 -2.81 5.68
C LEU A 80 2.79 -2.05 5.80
N ARG A 81 1.67 -2.77 5.93
CA ARG A 81 0.35 -2.16 6.06
C ARG A 81 0.27 -1.22 7.26
N GLU A 82 0.83 -1.63 8.40
CA GLU A 82 0.87 -0.78 9.59
C GLU A 82 1.73 0.46 9.35
N ILE A 83 2.93 0.32 8.77
CA ILE A 83 3.79 1.48 8.45
C ILE A 83 3.09 2.42 7.48
N SER A 84 2.51 1.89 6.40
CA SER A 84 1.78 2.65 5.37
C SER A 84 0.47 3.27 5.87
N HIS A 85 -0.07 2.80 7.01
CA HIS A 85 -1.23 3.43 7.64
C HIS A 85 -0.85 4.74 8.35
N HIS A 86 0.40 4.87 8.81
CA HIS A 86 0.86 6.07 9.53
C HIS A 86 1.72 7.00 8.68
N PHE A 87 2.34 6.48 7.62
CA PHE A 87 3.35 7.19 6.85
C PHE A 87 3.33 6.84 5.37
N ASP A 88 3.76 7.81 4.56
CA ASP A 88 4.05 7.60 3.15
C ASP A 88 5.47 7.04 2.98
N ILE A 89 5.65 6.16 2.01
CA ILE A 89 6.95 5.57 1.68
C ILE A 89 7.30 5.97 0.25
N GLY A 90 8.35 6.77 0.08
CA GLY A 90 8.79 7.26 -1.22
C GLY A 90 9.12 6.14 -2.23
N GLU A 91 8.96 6.45 -3.51
CA GLU A 91 9.22 5.51 -4.63
C GLU A 91 10.72 5.35 -4.95
N GLY A 92 11.57 6.34 -4.61
CA GLY A 92 12.99 6.36 -5.00
C GLY A 92 14.00 6.40 -3.85
N GLU A 93 13.65 7.09 -2.77
CA GLU A 93 14.39 7.04 -1.51
C GLU A 93 13.50 6.26 -0.56
N THR A 94 14.01 5.18 0.04
CA THR A 94 13.28 4.37 1.04
C THR A 94 12.88 5.18 2.28
N LEU A 95 12.95 6.50 2.25
CA LEU A 95 12.53 7.39 3.32
C LEU A 95 11.04 7.22 3.62
N ILE A 96 10.78 7.13 4.91
CA ILE A 96 9.45 7.19 5.48
C ILE A 96 9.15 8.67 5.69
N SER A 97 8.03 9.14 5.17
CA SER A 97 7.59 10.54 5.24
C SER A 97 6.26 10.64 5.95
N LYS A 98 6.00 11.79 6.57
CA LYS A 98 4.67 12.13 7.08
C LYS A 98 3.73 12.37 5.90
N GLU A 99 2.42 12.38 6.16
CA GLU A 99 1.40 12.77 5.16
C GLU A 99 1.65 14.17 4.55
N THR A 100 2.43 15.02 5.21
CA THR A 100 2.85 16.35 4.72
C THR A 100 3.96 16.29 3.67
N GLY A 101 4.50 15.09 3.36
CA GLY A 101 5.63 14.88 2.45
C GLY A 101 7.00 15.13 3.07
N GLU A 102 7.07 15.57 4.32
CA GLU A 102 8.35 15.77 5.02
C GLU A 102 8.93 14.43 5.51
N PRO A 103 10.25 14.20 5.39
CA PRO A 103 10.90 13.02 5.92
C PRO A 103 10.65 12.87 7.42
N LEU A 104 10.24 11.68 7.84
CA LEU A 104 10.09 11.34 9.25
C LEU A 104 11.46 11.39 9.92
N GLN A 105 11.56 12.15 11.00
CA GLN A 105 12.76 12.27 11.80
C GLN A 105 12.49 11.78 13.21
N VAL A 106 13.44 11.03 13.77
CA VAL A 106 13.39 10.53 15.15
C VAL A 106 14.64 10.93 15.91
N GLU A 107 14.46 11.22 17.19
CA GLU A 107 15.58 11.46 18.11
C GLU A 107 16.15 10.13 18.58
N VAL A 108 17.44 9.91 18.31
CA VAL A 108 18.18 8.73 18.76
C VAL A 108 19.27 9.13 19.76
N PRO A 109 19.54 8.32 20.80
CA PRO A 109 20.62 8.61 21.73
C PRO A 109 21.97 8.55 21.02
N SER A 110 22.72 9.66 20.98
CA SER A 110 24.06 9.66 20.39
C SER A 110 25.06 9.02 21.36
N GLY A 111 25.64 7.88 20.97
CA GLY A 111 26.61 7.14 21.78
C GLY A 111 27.93 7.87 22.05
N LYS A 112 28.17 9.05 21.43
CA LYS A 112 29.43 9.81 21.57
C LYS A 112 29.28 11.15 22.28
N SER A 113 28.12 11.81 22.22
CA SER A 113 27.94 13.20 22.70
C SER A 113 26.98 13.34 23.88
N GLY A 114 26.25 12.28 24.25
CA GLY A 114 25.22 12.32 25.30
C GLY A 114 24.00 13.19 24.96
N LYS A 115 23.97 13.82 23.78
CA LYS A 115 22.82 14.57 23.27
C LYS A 115 22.08 13.75 22.21
N PRO A 116 20.74 13.81 22.18
CA PRO A 116 19.98 13.14 21.13
C PRO A 116 20.36 13.72 19.75
N GLU A 117 20.48 12.85 18.77
CA GLU A 117 20.69 13.19 17.37
C GLU A 117 19.39 12.96 16.60
N THR A 118 19.01 13.89 15.75
CA THR A 118 17.81 13.78 14.91
C THR A 118 18.18 13.12 13.59
N VAL A 119 17.62 11.95 13.31
CA VAL A 119 17.95 11.15 12.12
C VAL A 119 16.70 10.86 11.32
N ALA A 120 16.79 11.00 10.00
CA ALA A 120 15.72 10.62 9.08
C ALA A 120 15.51 9.10 9.07
N VAL A 121 14.25 8.66 9.09
CA VAL A 121 13.88 7.26 9.10
C VAL A 121 13.78 6.74 7.66
N LYS A 122 14.53 5.68 7.40
CA LYS A 122 14.46 4.90 6.16
C LYS A 122 13.72 3.59 6.41
N LEU A 123 13.16 3.02 5.35
CA LEU A 123 12.62 1.69 5.30
C LEU A 123 13.77 0.71 5.08
N ASP A 124 14.61 0.61 6.11
CA ASP A 124 15.65 -0.38 6.29
C ASP A 124 15.49 -1.01 7.69
N GLU A 125 16.30 -2.01 8.01
CA GLU A 125 16.22 -2.68 9.31
C GLU A 125 16.30 -1.69 10.49
N ILE A 126 17.21 -0.73 10.40
CA ILE A 126 17.49 0.20 11.49
C ILE A 126 16.31 1.16 11.67
N GLY A 127 15.79 1.72 10.59
CA GLY A 127 14.68 2.66 10.62
C GLY A 127 13.38 2.00 11.08
N ILE A 128 13.09 0.77 10.62
CA ILE A 128 11.91 0.01 11.08
C ILE A 128 12.00 -0.26 12.58
N ARG A 129 13.17 -0.65 13.11
CA ARG A 129 13.35 -0.84 14.56
C ARG A 129 13.18 0.47 15.33
N ARG A 130 13.70 1.58 14.81
CA ARG A 130 13.55 2.90 15.43
C ARG A 130 12.10 3.34 15.54
N LEU A 131 11.24 3.01 14.58
CA LEU A 131 9.80 3.29 14.68
C LEU A 131 9.19 2.69 15.96
N TYR A 132 9.64 1.51 16.36
CA TYR A 132 9.21 0.86 17.60
C TYR A 132 9.96 1.39 18.85
N GLU A 133 11.28 1.52 18.77
CA GLU A 133 12.12 1.94 19.91
C GLU A 133 11.80 3.36 20.37
N CYS A 134 11.63 4.30 19.42
CA CYS A 134 11.23 5.68 19.66
C CYS A 134 9.72 5.85 19.90
N LYS A 135 8.95 4.75 20.00
CA LYS A 135 7.50 4.74 20.24
C LYS A 135 6.67 5.51 19.21
N VAL A 136 7.17 5.62 17.98
CA VAL A 136 6.43 6.22 16.85
C VAL A 136 5.27 5.31 16.44
N ILE A 137 5.54 4.00 16.29
CA ILE A 137 4.51 2.99 16.08
C ILE A 137 4.75 1.84 17.08
N PRO A 138 4.18 1.90 18.28
CA PRO A 138 4.39 0.82 19.26
C PRO A 138 3.84 -0.54 18.80
N ALA A 139 2.81 -0.55 17.95
CA ALA A 139 2.09 -1.74 17.50
C ALA A 139 2.95 -2.70 16.67
N ILE A 140 3.96 -2.20 15.94
CA ILE A 140 4.83 -3.05 15.11
C ILE A 140 5.79 -3.91 15.92
N GLY A 141 5.93 -3.67 17.24
CA GLY A 141 6.81 -4.43 18.11
C GLY A 141 6.59 -5.94 17.99
N ALA A 142 5.34 -6.40 18.06
CA ALA A 142 5.02 -7.83 17.94
C ALA A 142 5.30 -8.42 16.53
N MET A 143 5.49 -7.56 15.53
CA MET A 143 5.72 -7.93 14.13
C MET A 143 7.20 -7.99 13.77
N ILE A 144 8.10 -7.45 14.60
CA ILE A 144 9.54 -7.36 14.31
C ILE A 144 10.33 -8.46 15.04
N LYS A 145 11.25 -9.13 14.33
CA LYS A 145 12.15 -10.13 14.92
C LYS A 145 12.99 -9.52 16.04
N GLY A 146 12.95 -10.14 17.23
CA GLY A 146 13.81 -9.77 18.35
C GLY A 146 13.45 -8.48 19.08
N SER A 147 12.26 -7.90 18.83
CA SER A 147 11.80 -6.65 19.46
C SER A 147 11.58 -6.73 20.98
N GLY A 148 11.63 -7.93 21.57
CA GLY A 148 11.33 -8.17 22.98
C GLY A 148 9.86 -7.90 23.35
N ALA A 149 9.00 -7.54 22.39
CA ALA A 149 7.57 -7.37 22.58
C ALA A 149 6.92 -8.75 22.69
N SER A 150 7.16 -9.46 23.80
CA SER A 150 6.50 -10.73 24.05
C SER A 150 5.01 -10.47 24.27
N GLY A 151 4.15 -10.98 23.39
CA GLY A 151 2.70 -11.09 23.59
C GLY A 151 2.30 -12.07 24.70
N GLY A 152 3.06 -12.11 25.80
CA GLY A 152 2.86 -12.97 26.96
C GLY A 152 2.39 -12.17 28.18
N GLY A 153 1.39 -11.32 28.00
CA GLY A 153 0.80 -10.50 29.07
C GLY A 153 -0.52 -11.06 29.63
N ALA A 154 -1.01 -12.18 29.12
CA ALA A 154 -2.09 -12.90 29.79
C ALA A 154 -1.52 -13.55 31.05
N LYS A 155 -1.56 -12.82 32.17
CA LYS A 155 -1.55 -13.45 33.50
C LYS A 155 -2.80 -14.33 33.55
N GLY A 156 -2.68 -15.57 33.09
CA GLY A 156 -3.63 -16.61 33.44
C GLY A 156 -3.75 -16.57 34.96
N ALA A 157 -4.98 -16.41 35.44
CA ALA A 157 -5.31 -16.52 36.84
C ALA A 157 -4.95 -17.94 37.30
N GLY A 158 -3.69 -18.13 37.68
CA GLY A 158 -3.21 -19.29 38.38
C GLY A 158 -3.95 -19.31 39.71
N GLY A 159 -4.93 -20.21 39.82
CA GLY A 159 -5.58 -20.54 41.06
C GLY A 159 -4.53 -20.96 42.08
N VAL A 160 -4.23 -20.06 43.02
CA VAL A 160 -3.54 -20.40 44.25
C VAL A 160 -4.62 -20.62 45.29
N TYR A 161 -4.87 -21.88 45.56
CA TYR A 161 -5.68 -22.34 46.68
C TYR A 161 -5.08 -21.76 47.97
N SER A 162 -5.83 -20.88 48.60
CA SER A 162 -5.58 -20.43 49.97
C SER A 162 -5.70 -21.64 50.91
N THR A 163 -4.57 -22.13 51.41
CA THR A 163 -4.56 -23.03 52.57
C THR A 163 -4.85 -22.20 53.82
N THR A 164 -6.13 -21.97 54.10
CA THR A 164 -6.58 -21.56 55.44
C THR A 164 -6.71 -22.80 56.30
N THR A 165 -5.89 -22.84 57.34
CA THR A 165 -5.94 -23.77 58.48
C THR A 165 -7.35 -23.76 59.11
N PRO A 166 -7.87 -24.91 59.58
CA PRO A 166 -9.27 -25.02 60.02
C PRO A 166 -9.45 -24.40 61.42
N GLN A 167 -10.40 -23.48 61.56
CA GLN A 167 -10.87 -22.99 62.85
C GLN A 167 -12.17 -23.73 63.24
N PRO A 168 -12.25 -24.34 64.44
CA PRO A 168 -13.41 -25.12 64.84
C PRO A 168 -14.62 -24.24 65.18
N SER A 169 -15.78 -24.84 64.90
CA SER A 169 -17.16 -24.37 64.96
C SER A 169 -17.57 -23.58 66.21
N GLN A 170 -18.30 -22.48 65.98
CA GLN A 170 -19.32 -22.02 66.93
C GLN A 170 -20.71 -22.07 66.29
N SER A 171 -21.63 -22.50 67.14
CA SER A 171 -22.97 -23.04 66.93
C SER A 171 -23.99 -22.08 66.31
N GLN A 172 -24.85 -22.65 65.48
CA GLN A 172 -26.10 -22.08 64.97
C GLN A 172 -27.07 -21.69 66.09
N ALA A 173 -27.62 -20.48 66.01
CA ALA A 173 -28.94 -20.17 66.54
C ALA A 173 -29.71 -19.42 65.45
N GLY A 174 -30.81 -20.01 65.00
CA GLY A 174 -31.48 -19.68 63.75
C GLY A 174 -32.30 -18.39 63.78
N GLN A 175 -32.81 -18.03 62.60
CA GLN A 175 -34.17 -17.52 62.48
C GLN A 175 -34.71 -17.67 61.05
N THR A 176 -35.96 -18.10 61.04
CA THR A 176 -36.90 -18.47 59.98
C THR A 176 -37.03 -17.48 58.81
N ARG A 177 -37.08 -18.04 57.59
CA ARG A 177 -37.54 -17.35 56.37
C ARG A 177 -39.07 -17.16 56.43
N ARG A 178 -39.55 -15.95 56.19
CA ARG A 178 -40.93 -15.71 55.72
C ARG A 178 -40.90 -15.35 54.24
N PHE A 179 -41.54 -16.19 53.44
CA PHE A 179 -41.96 -15.88 52.08
C PHE A 179 -43.19 -14.97 52.14
N GLY A 180 -43.14 -13.86 51.39
CA GLY A 180 -44.29 -12.98 51.16
C GLY A 180 -44.43 -12.74 49.67
N LEU A 181 -45.41 -13.43 49.06
CA LEU A 181 -46.02 -13.10 47.78
C LEU A 181 -47.17 -12.13 48.07
N SER A 182 -47.16 -10.96 47.44
CA SER A 182 -48.31 -10.16 46.99
C SER A 182 -47.78 -9.03 46.12
#